data_AF-A0A7V1LM11-F1
#
_entry.id   AF-A0A7V1LM11-F1
#
_cell.length_a   1.000
_cell.length_b   1.000
_cell.length_c   1.000
_cell.angle_alpha   90.00
_cell.angle_beta   90.00
_cell.angle_gamma   90.00
#
_symmetry.space_group_name_H-M   'P 1'
#
loop_
_entity.id
_entity.type
_entity.pdbx_description
1 polymer ?
#
loop_
_entity_poly.entity_id
_entity_poly.type
_entity_poly.pdbx_seq_one_letter_code
_entity_poly.pdbx_strand_id
1 'polypeptide(L)'
;MRFSHLYKTGLMLFFLLATTISAQNYAPVFDFEKVMDTYFDDSGLISFQDGKIIFAPGNRLNAQVAVVDQENKVLARFPFHPRYKAHEGVYARALVQAPADITLTKPGIYNIVYIVDGRPATRLPFRLVQTSAGDDPFNPRKEFAFDGYWRTFAFIIMDDWKGEEWPEVYYWLGGLDLPKGQNDDKQIVTLFRDGKMVAHSKTRNGFYKKGHFEKVHSHLYHIHPENKSYNARPFLLKDWLVDGVYELRVNRLSDKAALRSFDFRVVNGKIEGHPRSRLGYQPQTDYIAPRVQKRSSTYPELVEAIWIEDRQLK
;
A
#
# COMPACT_ATOMS: atom_id res chain seq x y z
N MET A 1 -42.86 23.25 -72.19
CA MET A 1 -42.58 23.75 -70.82
C MET A 1 -43.18 22.71 -69.86
N ARG A 2 -42.40 21.83 -69.19
CA ARG A 2 -41.68 22.02 -67.90
C ARG A 2 -42.64 22.51 -66.79
N PHE A 3 -42.87 21.91 -65.62
CA PHE A 3 -42.24 20.87 -64.78
C PHE A 3 -43.32 20.26 -63.84
N SER A 4 -43.48 18.94 -63.72
CA SER A 4 -43.05 18.02 -62.65
C SER A 4 -43.28 18.43 -61.18
N HIS A 5 -44.16 17.69 -60.48
CA HIS A 5 -44.39 17.73 -59.04
C HIS A 5 -43.34 16.91 -58.24
N LEU A 6 -42.96 17.49 -57.10
CA LEU A 6 -42.06 16.95 -56.07
C LEU A 6 -42.54 15.61 -55.49
N TYR A 7 -41.63 14.64 -55.41
CA TYR A 7 -41.72 13.51 -54.48
C TYR A 7 -41.09 13.89 -53.14
N LYS A 8 -41.79 13.62 -52.04
CA LYS A 8 -41.30 13.73 -50.66
C LYS A 8 -40.47 12.49 -50.33
N THR A 9 -39.17 12.68 -50.11
CA THR A 9 -38.27 11.65 -49.56
C THR A 9 -38.23 11.80 -48.04
N GLY A 10 -38.70 10.78 -47.32
CA GLY A 10 -38.60 10.68 -45.87
C GLY A 10 -37.17 10.29 -45.45
N LEU A 11 -36.53 11.15 -44.66
CA LEU A 11 -35.22 10.91 -44.06
C LEU A 11 -35.42 10.07 -42.80
N MET A 12 -35.02 8.79 -42.83
CA MET A 12 -35.05 7.90 -41.68
C MET A 12 -33.75 8.08 -40.88
N LEU A 13 -33.83 8.74 -39.71
CA LEU A 13 -32.70 8.96 -38.81
C LEU A 13 -32.45 7.68 -37.99
N PHE A 14 -31.36 6.96 -38.29
CA PHE A 14 -30.89 5.87 -37.44
C PHE A 14 -30.16 6.47 -36.23
N PHE A 15 -30.78 6.43 -35.06
CA PHE A 15 -30.10 6.67 -33.78
C PHE A 15 -29.23 5.45 -33.45
N LEU A 16 -27.93 5.56 -33.75
CA LEU A 16 -26.90 4.72 -33.13
C LEU A 16 -26.86 5.06 -31.64
N LEU A 17 -27.55 4.26 -30.82
CA LEU A 17 -27.32 4.22 -29.37
C LEU A 17 -25.92 3.64 -29.14
N ALA A 18 -24.91 4.52 -29.11
CA ALA A 18 -23.61 4.18 -28.55
C ALA A 18 -23.83 3.92 -27.06
N THR A 19 -23.90 2.65 -26.66
CA THR A 19 -23.76 2.26 -25.26
C THR A 19 -22.34 2.62 -24.83
N THR A 20 -22.18 3.75 -24.17
CA THR A 20 -20.95 4.10 -23.47
C THR A 20 -20.77 3.10 -22.32
N ILE A 21 -19.88 2.12 -22.52
CA ILE A 21 -19.42 1.25 -21.45
C ILE A 21 -18.66 2.13 -20.46
N SER A 22 -19.33 2.56 -19.40
CA SER A 22 -18.84 3.55 -18.42
C SER A 22 -17.83 2.96 -17.42
N ALA A 23 -16.85 2.19 -17.89
CA ALA A 23 -15.79 1.58 -17.09
C ALA A 23 -14.41 2.27 -17.24
N GLN A 24 -14.31 3.40 -17.96
CA GLN A 24 -13.03 3.97 -18.40
C GLN A 24 -12.79 5.45 -18.01
N ASN A 25 -13.36 5.93 -16.90
CA ASN A 25 -13.21 7.34 -16.47
C ASN A 25 -11.98 7.63 -15.61
N TYR A 26 -11.25 6.61 -15.15
CA TYR A 26 -10.10 6.80 -14.25
C TYR A 26 -8.84 6.16 -14.81
N ALA A 27 -7.70 6.82 -14.58
CA ALA A 27 -6.41 6.29 -14.96
C ALA A 27 -6.13 4.99 -14.19
N PRO A 28 -5.59 3.94 -14.84
CA PRO A 28 -5.21 2.72 -14.17
C PRO A 28 -4.16 3.00 -13.09
N VAL A 29 -4.26 2.30 -11.96
CA VAL A 29 -3.31 2.41 -10.84
C VAL A 29 -3.03 1.02 -10.28
N PHE A 30 -1.78 0.72 -9.94
CA PHE A 30 -1.46 -0.49 -9.19
C PHE A 30 -1.80 -0.29 -7.71
N ASP A 31 -2.41 -1.32 -7.14
CA ASP A 31 -2.82 -1.37 -5.74
C ASP A 31 -1.61 -1.14 -4.83
N PHE A 32 -1.66 -0.07 -4.04
CA PHE A 32 -0.52 0.39 -3.27
C PHE A 32 -0.12 -0.61 -2.18
N GLU A 33 -1.07 -1.31 -1.56
CA GLU A 33 -0.79 -2.39 -0.60
C GLU A 33 0.03 -3.50 -1.26
N LYS A 34 -0.35 -3.96 -2.47
CA LYS A 34 0.41 -4.97 -3.21
C LYS A 34 1.78 -4.47 -3.66
N VAL A 35 1.88 -3.21 -4.07
CA VAL A 35 3.17 -2.60 -4.42
C VAL A 35 4.11 -2.59 -3.21
N MET A 36 3.58 -2.32 -2.02
CA MET A 36 4.30 -2.34 -0.75
C MET A 36 4.66 -3.77 -0.30
N ASP A 37 3.97 -4.81 -0.78
CA ASP A 37 4.33 -6.21 -0.51
C ASP A 37 5.39 -6.77 -1.51
N THR A 38 6.07 -5.91 -2.29
CA THR A 38 7.20 -6.32 -3.17
C THR A 38 8.34 -6.91 -2.34
N TYR A 39 8.89 -8.06 -2.70
CA TYR A 39 9.93 -8.73 -1.92
C TYR A 39 11.32 -8.11 -2.11
N PHE A 40 12.08 -8.02 -1.02
CA PHE A 40 13.48 -7.57 -0.99
C PHE A 40 14.33 -8.45 -0.08
N ASP A 41 15.62 -8.59 -0.35
CA ASP A 41 16.57 -9.22 0.57
C ASP A 41 17.84 -8.38 0.81
N ASP A 42 18.72 -8.88 1.70
CA ASP A 42 19.94 -8.20 2.08
C ASP A 42 21.04 -8.24 1.01
N SER A 43 20.89 -9.00 -0.07
CA SER A 43 21.80 -8.93 -1.23
C SER A 43 21.52 -7.72 -2.14
N GLY A 44 20.42 -7.00 -1.89
CA GLY A 44 19.91 -5.96 -2.78
C GLY A 44 18.96 -6.50 -3.86
N LEU A 45 18.51 -7.75 -3.74
CA LEU A 45 17.51 -8.34 -4.62
C LEU A 45 16.17 -7.62 -4.46
N ILE A 46 15.52 -7.38 -5.59
CA ILE A 46 14.12 -7.02 -5.71
C ILE A 46 13.45 -8.12 -6.52
N SER A 47 12.41 -8.74 -5.97
CA SER A 47 11.61 -9.75 -6.67
C SER A 47 10.18 -9.27 -6.84
N PHE A 48 9.76 -9.11 -8.10
CA PHE A 48 8.42 -8.67 -8.43
C PHE A 48 7.47 -9.87 -8.48
N GLN A 49 6.36 -9.73 -7.75
CA GLN A 49 5.27 -10.70 -7.76
C GLN A 49 4.12 -10.19 -8.64
N ASP A 50 3.09 -11.02 -8.79
CA ASP A 50 1.85 -10.59 -9.44
C ASP A 50 1.29 -9.34 -8.78
N GLY A 51 0.91 -8.37 -9.61
CA GLY A 51 0.30 -7.14 -9.18
C GLY A 51 -1.22 -7.21 -9.14
N LYS A 52 -1.81 -6.19 -8.55
CA LYS A 52 -3.24 -5.88 -8.67
C LYS A 52 -3.36 -4.49 -9.26
N ILE A 53 -4.17 -4.35 -10.29
CA ILE A 53 -4.45 -3.07 -10.94
C ILE A 53 -5.91 -2.70 -10.72
N ILE A 54 -6.14 -1.41 -10.49
CA ILE A 54 -7.43 -0.78 -10.26
C ILE A 54 -7.69 0.11 -11.48
N PHE A 55 -8.94 0.16 -11.92
CA PHE A 55 -9.35 0.79 -13.18
C PHE A 55 -8.61 0.16 -14.37
N ALA A 56 -8.59 -1.17 -14.42
CA ALA A 56 -7.91 -1.93 -15.46
C ALA A 56 -8.44 -1.57 -16.87
N PRO A 57 -7.56 -1.45 -17.89
CA PRO A 57 -8.01 -1.20 -19.27
C PRO A 57 -8.85 -2.37 -19.81
N GLY A 58 -10.06 -2.11 -20.34
CA GLY A 58 -11.07 -3.14 -20.60
C GLY A 58 -10.70 -4.29 -21.56
N ASN A 59 -9.72 -4.12 -22.45
CA ASN A 59 -9.41 -5.11 -23.50
C ASN A 59 -8.13 -5.91 -23.24
N ARG A 60 -7.03 -5.24 -22.92
CA ARG A 60 -5.70 -5.82 -22.80
C ARG A 60 -4.88 -4.99 -21.83
N LEU A 61 -4.11 -5.66 -20.97
CA LEU A 61 -3.17 -4.98 -20.10
C LEU A 61 -1.82 -4.83 -20.83
N ASN A 62 -1.48 -3.62 -21.26
CA ASN A 62 -0.13 -3.30 -21.68
C ASN A 62 0.59 -2.65 -20.51
N ALA A 63 1.15 -3.47 -19.61
CA ALA A 63 1.82 -2.99 -18.42
C ALA A 63 3.20 -3.60 -18.24
N GLN A 64 4.05 -2.88 -17.52
CA GLN A 64 5.36 -3.33 -17.08
C GLN A 64 5.72 -2.65 -15.76
N VAL A 65 6.60 -3.28 -14.99
CA VAL A 65 7.26 -2.66 -13.84
C VAL A 65 8.72 -2.37 -14.21
N ALA A 66 9.21 -1.20 -13.83
CA ALA A 66 10.58 -0.78 -14.09
C ALA A 66 11.27 -0.34 -12.80
N VAL A 67 12.55 -0.63 -12.67
CA VAL A 67 13.41 -0.03 -11.65
C VAL A 67 14.25 1.04 -12.32
N VAL A 68 14.17 2.27 -11.80
CA VAL A 68 14.94 3.41 -12.30
C VAL A 68 15.78 4.00 -11.17
N ASP A 69 16.95 4.56 -11.50
CA ASP A 69 17.76 5.31 -10.55
C ASP A 69 17.29 6.77 -10.41
N GLN A 70 18.01 7.56 -9.60
CA GLN A 70 17.73 8.97 -9.34
C GLN A 70 17.80 9.85 -10.60
N GLU A 71 18.52 9.44 -11.64
CA GLU A 71 18.63 10.14 -12.93
C GLU A 71 17.52 9.70 -13.90
N ASN A 72 16.56 8.90 -13.45
CA ASN A 72 15.52 8.24 -14.24
C ASN A 72 16.08 7.28 -15.30
N LYS A 73 17.33 6.82 -15.15
CA LYS A 73 17.87 5.78 -16.02
C LYS A 73 17.26 4.45 -15.61
N VAL A 74 16.77 3.73 -16.62
CA VAL A 74 16.18 2.41 -16.46
C VAL A 74 17.26 1.38 -16.19
N LEU A 75 17.12 0.64 -15.10
CA LEU A 75 18.01 -0.45 -14.72
C LEU A 75 17.45 -1.82 -15.11
N ALA A 76 16.13 -2.00 -14.97
CA ALA A 76 15.40 -3.17 -15.45
C ALA A 76 13.95 -2.84 -15.80
N ARG A 77 13.35 -3.67 -16.64
CA ARG A 77 11.92 -3.66 -16.98
C ARG A 77 11.41 -5.09 -17.05
N PHE A 78 10.25 -5.33 -16.46
CA PHE A 78 9.58 -6.63 -16.44
C PHE A 78 8.14 -6.47 -16.95
N PRO A 79 7.79 -7.08 -18.09
CA PRO A 79 6.44 -6.97 -18.64
C PRO A 79 5.44 -7.80 -17.82
N PHE A 80 4.19 -7.34 -17.76
CA PHE A 80 3.07 -8.16 -17.32
C PHE A 80 2.47 -8.93 -18.51
N HIS A 81 1.80 -10.05 -18.24
CA HIS A 81 1.02 -10.75 -19.25
C HIS A 81 -0.15 -9.88 -19.72
N PRO A 82 -0.45 -9.89 -21.03
CA PRO A 82 -1.50 -9.06 -21.60
C PRO A 82 -2.91 -9.49 -21.20
N ARG A 83 -3.05 -10.78 -20.85
CA ARG A 83 -4.30 -11.35 -20.33
C ARG A 83 -4.32 -11.15 -18.83
N TYR A 84 -5.40 -10.58 -18.35
CA TYR A 84 -5.68 -10.42 -16.94
C TYR A 84 -7.08 -10.96 -16.64
N LYS A 85 -7.35 -11.29 -15.37
CA LYS A 85 -8.70 -11.64 -14.91
C LYS A 85 -9.28 -10.43 -14.17
N ALA A 86 -10.35 -9.86 -14.70
CA ALA A 86 -11.11 -8.82 -14.02
C ALA A 86 -11.86 -9.44 -12.85
N HIS A 87 -11.80 -8.80 -11.68
CA HIS A 87 -12.56 -9.14 -10.49
C HIS A 87 -13.33 -7.87 -10.07
N GLU A 88 -14.63 -8.01 -9.80
CA GLU A 88 -15.46 -6.93 -9.24
C GLU A 88 -15.48 -5.63 -10.09
N GLY A 89 -15.36 -5.75 -11.42
CA GLY A 89 -15.54 -4.66 -12.41
C GLY A 89 -14.45 -3.58 -12.43
N VAL A 90 -13.77 -3.33 -11.31
CA VAL A 90 -12.77 -2.26 -11.17
C VAL A 90 -11.36 -2.79 -10.98
N TYR A 91 -11.21 -4.07 -10.57
CA TYR A 91 -9.93 -4.66 -10.24
C TYR A 91 -9.52 -5.74 -11.23
N ALA A 92 -8.22 -5.94 -11.36
CA ALA A 92 -7.68 -7.04 -12.13
C ALA A 92 -6.38 -7.56 -11.51
N ARG A 93 -6.18 -8.87 -11.58
CA ARG A 93 -4.87 -9.47 -11.29
C ARG A 93 -3.96 -9.32 -12.51
N ALA A 94 -2.84 -8.64 -12.33
CA ALA A 94 -1.80 -8.47 -13.34
C ALA A 94 -0.68 -9.48 -13.09
N LEU A 95 -0.52 -10.47 -13.99
CA LEU A 95 0.51 -11.51 -13.82
C LEU A 95 1.84 -11.02 -14.37
N VAL A 96 2.91 -11.00 -13.57
CA VAL A 96 4.24 -10.58 -14.06
C VAL A 96 4.91 -11.73 -14.82
N GLN A 97 5.65 -11.43 -15.88
CA GLN A 97 6.38 -12.45 -16.63
C GLN A 97 7.69 -12.79 -15.90
N ALA A 98 7.83 -14.03 -15.45
CA ALA A 98 9.00 -14.52 -14.73
C ALA A 98 10.16 -14.91 -15.69
N PRO A 99 11.44 -14.80 -15.25
CA PRO A 99 11.87 -14.26 -13.97
C PRO A 99 11.75 -12.73 -13.93
N ALA A 100 11.34 -12.20 -12.77
CA ALA A 100 11.06 -10.77 -12.59
C ALA A 100 11.88 -10.20 -11.43
N ASP A 101 13.21 -10.40 -11.50
CA ASP A 101 14.12 -10.10 -10.41
C ASP A 101 15.28 -9.20 -10.88
N ILE A 102 15.73 -8.30 -10.00
CA ILE A 102 16.94 -7.47 -10.20
C ILE A 102 17.70 -7.36 -8.88
N THR A 103 19.03 -7.46 -8.94
CA THR A 103 19.90 -7.18 -7.79
C THR A 103 20.56 -5.81 -7.95
N LEU A 104 20.32 -4.92 -7.00
CA LEU A 104 21.00 -3.63 -6.90
C LEU A 104 22.25 -3.74 -6.04
N THR A 105 23.40 -3.29 -6.57
CA THR A 105 24.71 -3.46 -5.91
C THR A 105 25.33 -2.14 -5.46
N LYS A 106 24.64 -1.02 -5.67
CA LYS A 106 25.11 0.32 -5.34
C LYS A 106 24.10 1.01 -4.44
N PRO A 107 24.52 1.59 -3.30
CA PRO A 107 23.65 2.47 -2.52
C PRO A 107 23.21 3.66 -3.36
N GLY A 108 21.98 4.14 -3.14
CA GLY A 108 21.42 5.22 -3.93
C GLY A 108 19.91 5.37 -3.76
N ILE A 109 19.35 6.36 -4.43
CA ILE A 109 17.91 6.58 -4.53
C ILE A 109 17.40 5.95 -5.83
N TYR A 110 16.29 5.24 -5.71
CA TYR A 110 15.67 4.48 -6.80
C TYR A 110 14.15 4.66 -6.76
N ASN A 111 13.50 4.30 -7.86
CA ASN A 111 12.05 4.18 -7.94
C ASN A 111 11.66 2.86 -8.59
N ILE A 112 10.69 2.18 -8.01
CA ILE A 112 9.88 1.20 -8.72
C ILE A 112 8.75 1.96 -9.39
N VAL A 113 8.62 1.82 -10.72
CA VAL A 113 7.60 2.51 -11.51
C VAL A 113 6.78 1.48 -12.26
N TYR A 114 5.49 1.41 -11.94
CA TYR A 114 4.51 0.64 -12.69
C TYR A 114 4.00 1.51 -13.83
N ILE A 115 4.02 0.96 -15.04
CA ILE A 115 3.72 1.66 -16.28
C ILE A 115 2.56 0.93 -16.96
N VAL A 116 1.55 1.68 -17.40
CA VAL A 116 0.39 1.17 -18.14
C VAL A 116 0.23 2.01 -19.40
N ASP A 117 0.11 1.36 -20.57
CA ASP A 117 0.00 2.03 -21.87
C ASP A 117 1.11 3.08 -22.12
N GLY A 118 2.33 2.76 -21.67
CA GLY A 118 3.50 3.63 -21.80
C GLY A 118 3.56 4.80 -20.82
N ARG A 119 2.59 4.95 -19.91
CA ARG A 119 2.54 6.04 -18.92
C ARG A 119 2.74 5.52 -17.50
N PRO A 120 3.49 6.23 -16.62
CA PRO A 120 3.56 5.90 -15.20
C PRO A 120 2.17 5.88 -14.57
N ALA A 121 1.84 4.80 -13.88
CA ALA A 121 0.57 4.56 -13.21
C ALA A 121 0.71 4.60 -11.69
N THR A 122 1.78 4.00 -11.16
CA THR A 122 2.10 3.99 -9.73
C THR A 122 3.61 4.05 -9.55
N ARG A 123 4.06 4.80 -8.54
CA ARG A 123 5.48 4.93 -8.21
C ARG A 123 5.72 4.62 -6.74
N LEU A 124 6.81 3.92 -6.47
CA LEU A 124 7.31 3.60 -5.14
C LEU A 124 8.79 4.01 -5.05
N PRO A 125 9.09 5.21 -4.50
CA PRO A 125 10.45 5.64 -4.25
C PRO A 125 11.06 4.87 -3.06
N PHE A 126 12.35 4.60 -3.14
CA PHE A 126 13.12 4.00 -2.06
C PHE A 126 14.60 4.36 -2.15
N ARG A 127 15.31 4.14 -1.06
CA ARG A 127 16.75 4.28 -0.92
C ARG A 127 17.35 2.92 -0.59
N LEU A 128 18.40 2.54 -1.31
CA LEU A 128 19.23 1.39 -0.96
C LEU A 128 20.39 1.88 -0.10
N VAL A 129 20.56 1.28 1.08
CA VAL A 129 21.62 1.60 2.05
C VAL A 129 22.50 0.37 2.22
N GLN A 130 23.81 0.50 2.10
CA GLN A 130 24.74 -0.58 2.47
C GLN A 130 24.85 -0.63 3.99
N THR A 131 24.54 -1.77 4.59
CA THR A 131 24.54 -1.96 6.06
C THR A 131 25.79 -2.65 6.56
N SER A 132 26.46 -3.43 5.72
CA SER A 132 27.74 -4.05 6.02
C SER A 132 28.55 -4.29 4.74
N ALA A 133 29.85 -4.44 4.91
CA ALA A 133 30.75 -5.03 3.91
C ALA A 133 31.55 -6.11 4.63
N GLY A 134 31.57 -7.31 4.07
CA GLY A 134 32.34 -8.42 4.62
C GLY A 134 33.83 -8.12 4.59
N ASP A 135 34.54 -8.62 5.60
CA ASP A 135 35.98 -8.40 5.79
C ASP A 135 36.84 -9.34 4.95
N ASP A 136 36.23 -10.27 4.19
CA ASP A 136 36.94 -11.15 3.27
C ASP A 136 37.50 -10.32 2.09
N PRO A 137 38.83 -10.19 1.96
CA PRO A 137 39.43 -9.39 0.89
C PRO A 137 39.25 -10.01 -0.50
N PHE A 138 38.91 -11.30 -0.60
CA PHE A 138 38.67 -11.99 -1.86
C PHE A 138 37.19 -12.02 -2.25
N ASN A 139 36.28 -11.93 -1.28
CA ASN A 139 34.84 -11.91 -1.51
C ASN A 139 34.09 -11.05 -0.47
N PRO A 140 34.25 -9.72 -0.51
CA PRO A 140 33.61 -8.84 0.46
C PRO A 140 32.10 -8.83 0.19
N ARG A 141 31.35 -9.64 0.95
CA ARG A 141 29.89 -9.69 0.85
C ARG A 141 29.29 -8.37 1.33
N LYS A 142 28.59 -7.68 0.45
CA LYS A 142 27.85 -6.47 0.83
C LYS A 142 26.45 -6.87 1.24
N GLU A 143 26.01 -6.34 2.37
CA GLU A 143 24.60 -6.39 2.74
C GLU A 143 23.98 -5.02 2.54
N PHE A 144 22.73 -5.04 2.12
CA PHE A 144 21.92 -3.86 1.86
C PHE A 144 20.64 -3.90 2.67
N ALA A 145 20.06 -2.71 2.83
CA ALA A 145 18.73 -2.52 3.35
C ALA A 145 17.98 -1.51 2.49
N PHE A 146 16.68 -1.73 2.39
CA PHE A 146 15.76 -0.87 1.67
C PHE A 146 15.10 0.09 2.66
N ASP A 147 15.01 1.36 2.29
CA ASP A 147 14.41 2.41 3.09
C ASP A 147 13.43 3.20 2.21
N GLY A 148 12.16 3.27 2.56
CA GLY A 148 11.14 3.81 1.67
C GLY A 148 9.76 3.85 2.32
N TYR A 149 8.72 3.84 1.49
CA TYR A 149 7.33 4.04 1.95
C TYR A 149 6.82 3.03 2.97
N TRP A 150 7.46 1.86 3.12
CA TRP A 150 7.22 0.93 4.25
C TRP A 150 7.32 1.59 5.61
N ARG A 151 8.14 2.64 5.71
CA ARG A 151 8.33 3.40 6.94
C ARG A 151 7.42 4.61 7.05
N THR A 152 6.64 4.89 6.02
CA THR A 152 5.88 6.13 5.87
C THR A 152 4.39 5.90 6.01
N PHE A 153 3.88 4.76 5.53
CA PHE A 153 2.45 4.52 5.47
C PHE A 153 1.99 3.42 6.41
N ALA A 154 0.80 3.63 6.94
CA ALA A 154 -0.04 2.62 7.56
C ALA A 154 -1.47 2.78 7.01
N PHE A 155 -2.31 1.79 7.26
CA PHE A 155 -3.74 1.91 6.97
C PHE A 155 -4.58 1.25 8.05
N ILE A 156 -5.83 1.71 8.17
CA ILE A 156 -6.81 1.19 9.10
C ILE A 156 -7.93 0.54 8.28
N ILE A 157 -8.29 -0.69 8.62
CA ILE A 157 -9.52 -1.33 8.14
C ILE A 157 -10.46 -1.59 9.32
N MET A 158 -11.74 -1.79 9.02
CA MET A 158 -12.72 -2.21 10.01
C MET A 158 -12.88 -3.74 9.94
N ASP A 159 -12.53 -4.43 11.02
CA ASP A 159 -12.87 -5.84 11.19
C ASP A 159 -14.13 -5.99 12.06
N ASP A 160 -14.73 -7.18 12.09
CA ASP A 160 -15.87 -7.48 12.95
C ASP A 160 -15.42 -8.09 14.28
N TRP A 161 -15.90 -7.51 15.38
CA TRP A 161 -15.80 -8.10 16.70
C TRP A 161 -17.18 -8.21 17.33
N LYS A 162 -17.78 -9.41 17.25
CA LYS A 162 -19.10 -9.71 17.85
C LYS A 162 -20.19 -8.75 17.35
N GLY A 163 -20.17 -8.40 16.06
CA GLY A 163 -21.13 -7.48 15.48
C GLY A 163 -20.83 -6.00 15.71
N GLU A 164 -19.67 -5.65 16.28
CA GLU A 164 -19.18 -4.28 16.39
C GLU A 164 -17.91 -4.09 15.56
N GLU A 165 -17.76 -2.93 14.91
CA GLU A 165 -16.57 -2.60 14.14
C GLU A 165 -15.35 -2.41 15.06
N TRP A 166 -14.29 -3.16 14.79
CA TRP A 166 -13.02 -3.09 15.49
C TRP A 166 -11.92 -2.63 14.53
N PRO A 167 -11.43 -1.39 14.67
CA PRO A 167 -10.34 -0.90 13.86
C PRO A 167 -9.08 -1.76 14.01
N GLU A 168 -8.55 -2.20 12.87
CA GLU A 168 -7.30 -2.94 12.77
C GLU A 168 -6.29 -2.11 11.99
N VAL A 169 -5.11 -1.93 12.58
CA VAL A 169 -4.05 -1.08 12.02
C VAL A 169 -3.00 -1.94 11.35
N TYR A 170 -2.72 -1.68 10.08
CA TYR A 170 -1.71 -2.35 9.28
C TYR A 170 -0.54 -1.40 8.98
N TYR A 171 0.67 -1.92 9.08
CA TYR A 171 1.92 -1.19 8.83
C TYR A 171 3.04 -2.19 8.50
N TRP A 172 4.22 -1.72 8.12
CA TRP A 172 5.35 -2.58 7.74
C TRP A 172 6.55 -2.40 8.68
N LEU A 173 7.15 -3.51 9.08
CA LEU A 173 8.38 -3.57 9.88
C LEU A 173 9.39 -4.51 9.22
N GLY A 174 10.67 -4.17 9.26
CA GLY A 174 11.72 -4.99 8.63
C GLY A 174 13.05 -4.92 9.36
N GLY A 175 14.12 -5.42 8.74
CA GLY A 175 15.44 -5.52 9.38
C GLY A 175 16.03 -4.19 9.86
N LEU A 176 15.73 -3.06 9.19
CA LEU A 176 16.16 -1.72 9.64
C LEU A 176 15.51 -1.28 10.96
N ASP A 177 14.41 -1.92 11.35
CA ASP A 177 13.69 -1.62 12.58
C ASP A 177 14.19 -2.44 13.77
N LEU A 178 15.19 -3.31 13.58
CA LEU A 178 15.76 -4.11 14.66
C LEU A 178 16.89 -3.38 15.39
N PRO A 179 17.15 -3.72 16.66
CA PRO A 179 18.40 -3.35 17.31
C PRO A 179 19.59 -3.95 16.55
N LYS A 180 20.74 -3.28 16.60
CA LYS A 180 21.96 -3.77 15.95
C LYS A 180 22.30 -5.19 16.45
N GLY A 181 22.47 -6.12 15.51
CA GLY A 181 22.87 -7.50 15.79
C GLY A 181 21.72 -8.44 16.18
N GLN A 182 20.47 -7.97 16.20
CA GLN A 182 19.30 -8.82 16.45
C GLN A 182 18.71 -9.36 15.15
N ASN A 183 18.06 -10.53 15.24
CA ASN A 183 17.38 -11.18 14.11
C ASN A 183 15.86 -11.08 14.17
N ASP A 184 15.30 -10.75 15.33
CA ASP A 184 13.88 -10.49 15.52
C ASP A 184 13.65 -9.54 16.70
N ASP A 185 12.46 -8.96 16.75
CA ASP A 185 11.95 -8.22 17.91
C ASP A 185 10.41 -8.20 17.89
N LYS A 186 9.82 -7.64 18.94
CA LYS A 186 8.40 -7.33 19.05
C LYS A 186 8.18 -5.83 19.04
N GLN A 187 6.93 -5.48 18.77
CA GLN A 187 6.45 -4.11 18.75
C GLN A 187 5.26 -3.94 19.69
N ILE A 188 5.12 -2.73 20.23
CA ILE A 188 3.91 -2.26 20.89
C ILE A 188 3.36 -1.07 20.12
N VAL A 189 2.04 -1.07 19.92
CA VAL A 189 1.33 0.04 19.31
C VAL A 189 0.57 0.78 20.39
N THR A 190 0.72 2.10 20.45
CA THR A 190 0.01 2.96 21.40
C THR A 190 -0.73 4.05 20.63
N LEU A 191 -1.94 4.37 21.07
CA LEU A 191 -2.76 5.43 20.49
C LEU A 191 -2.90 6.55 21.51
N PHE A 192 -2.54 7.75 21.08
CA PHE A 192 -2.75 8.98 21.81
C PHE A 192 -3.87 9.76 21.15
N ARG A 193 -4.70 10.42 21.96
CA ARG A 193 -5.67 11.42 21.55
C ARG A 193 -5.37 12.70 22.31
N ASP A 194 -5.11 13.78 21.58
CA ASP A 194 -4.76 15.09 22.13
C ASP A 194 -3.64 15.01 23.19
N GLY A 195 -2.61 14.21 22.90
CA GLY A 195 -1.44 14.00 23.76
C GLY A 195 -1.65 13.01 24.92
N LYS A 196 -2.86 12.50 25.14
CA LYS A 196 -3.14 11.49 26.18
C LYS A 196 -3.25 10.10 25.57
N MET A 197 -2.53 9.11 26.12
CA MET A 197 -2.71 7.71 25.72
C MET A 197 -4.15 7.28 26.02
N VAL A 198 -4.82 6.69 25.04
CA VAL A 198 -6.21 6.18 25.15
C VAL A 198 -6.31 4.68 24.89
N ALA A 199 -5.35 4.10 24.16
CA ALA A 199 -5.32 2.68 23.87
C ALA A 199 -3.89 2.18 23.65
N HIS A 200 -3.69 0.87 23.80
CA HIS A 200 -2.46 0.19 23.38
C HIS A 200 -2.75 -1.25 22.93
N SER A 201 -1.85 -1.80 22.12
CA SER A 201 -1.86 -3.22 21.76
C SER A 201 -1.43 -4.08 22.95
N LYS A 202 -1.62 -5.39 22.83
CA LYS A 202 -1.03 -6.33 23.78
C LYS A 202 0.48 -6.41 23.59
N THR A 203 1.23 -6.64 24.67
CA THR A 203 2.71 -6.83 24.61
C THR A 203 3.10 -8.15 23.94
N ARG A 204 2.18 -9.11 23.90
CA ARG A 204 2.36 -10.43 23.26
C ARG A 204 1.97 -10.42 21.78
N ASN A 205 2.23 -9.32 21.07
CA ASN A 205 2.10 -9.28 19.62
C ASN A 205 3.16 -10.18 18.96
N GLY A 206 2.94 -10.53 17.69
CA GLY A 206 3.89 -11.29 16.89
C GLY A 206 5.25 -10.60 16.77
N PHE A 207 6.26 -11.36 16.34
CA PHE A 207 7.60 -10.83 16.09
C PHE A 207 7.72 -10.38 14.63
N TYR A 208 8.61 -9.44 14.37
CA TYR A 208 9.12 -9.13 13.02
C TYR A 208 10.60 -9.51 12.95
N LYS A 209 11.08 -9.85 11.75
CA LYS A 209 12.40 -10.47 11.56
C LYS A 209 13.37 -9.60 10.75
N LYS A 210 14.65 -9.97 10.78
CA LYS A 210 15.68 -9.43 9.88
C LYS A 210 15.31 -9.77 8.44
N GLY A 211 15.60 -8.85 7.53
CA GLY A 211 15.34 -9.01 6.09
C GLY A 211 14.22 -8.09 5.61
N HIS A 212 13.38 -8.65 4.73
CA HIS A 212 12.28 -7.95 4.08
C HIS A 212 11.31 -7.28 5.06
N PHE A 213 10.66 -6.20 4.63
CA PHE A 213 9.57 -5.59 5.37
C PHE A 213 8.35 -6.51 5.38
N GLU A 214 7.96 -6.98 6.55
CA GLU A 214 6.74 -7.75 6.72
C GLU A 214 5.58 -6.83 7.08
N LYS A 215 4.44 -7.07 6.43
CA LYS A 215 3.18 -6.43 6.81
C LYS A 215 2.69 -6.99 8.14
N VAL A 216 2.62 -6.13 9.13
CA VAL A 216 2.17 -6.39 10.50
C VAL A 216 0.81 -5.74 10.70
N HIS A 217 -0.03 -6.37 11.51
CA HIS A 217 -1.30 -5.78 11.95
C HIS A 217 -1.36 -5.70 13.48
N SER A 218 -2.20 -4.82 14.00
CA SER A 218 -2.42 -4.68 15.43
C SER A 218 -3.84 -4.24 15.75
N HIS A 219 -4.43 -4.94 16.70
CA HIS A 219 -5.63 -4.49 17.40
C HIS A 219 -5.25 -3.66 18.63
N LEU A 220 -6.06 -2.64 18.90
CA LEU A 220 -5.93 -1.81 20.10
C LEU A 220 -6.98 -2.15 21.14
N TYR A 221 -6.59 -1.98 22.39
CA TYR A 221 -7.39 -2.25 23.57
C TYR A 221 -7.34 -1.03 24.50
N HIS A 222 -8.40 -0.85 25.29
CA HIS A 222 -8.40 0.11 26.39
C HIS A 222 -7.20 -0.14 27.32
N ILE A 223 -6.68 0.92 27.92
CA ILE A 223 -5.52 0.84 28.82
C ILE A 223 -5.77 -0.20 29.91
N HIS A 224 -4.83 -1.13 30.06
CA HIS A 224 -4.91 -2.20 31.04
C HIS A 224 -3.52 -2.56 31.58
N PRO A 225 -3.43 -3.02 32.85
CA PRO A 225 -2.21 -3.62 33.37
C PRO A 225 -1.83 -4.89 32.60
N GLU A 226 -0.53 -5.17 32.47
CA GLU A 226 -0.02 -6.33 31.70
C GLU A 226 -0.60 -7.67 32.16
N ASN A 227 -0.73 -7.85 33.48
CA ASN A 227 -1.32 -9.05 34.09
C ASN A 227 -2.83 -9.21 33.83
N LYS A 228 -3.49 -8.24 33.17
CA LYS A 228 -4.91 -8.28 32.78
C LYS A 228 -5.11 -8.28 31.26
N SER A 229 -4.04 -8.49 30.47
CA SER A 229 -4.08 -8.48 29.00
C SER A 229 -5.07 -9.49 28.40
N TYR A 230 -5.28 -10.65 29.02
CA TYR A 230 -6.24 -11.65 28.56
C TYR A 230 -7.70 -11.18 28.61
N ASN A 231 -8.02 -10.25 29.53
CA ASN A 231 -9.34 -9.64 29.70
C ASN A 231 -9.40 -8.20 29.17
N ALA A 232 -8.41 -7.78 28.39
CA ALA A 232 -8.36 -6.41 27.86
C ALA A 232 -9.58 -6.12 26.98
N ARG A 233 -10.27 -5.01 27.25
CA ARG A 233 -11.44 -4.58 26.47
C ARG A 233 -10.99 -4.02 25.12
N PRO A 234 -11.54 -4.50 23.99
CA PRO A 234 -11.27 -3.94 22.67
C PRO A 234 -11.55 -2.43 22.60
N PHE A 235 -10.70 -1.69 21.90
CA PHE A 235 -10.91 -0.27 21.61
C PHE A 235 -11.62 -0.17 20.25
N LEU A 236 -12.96 -0.16 20.30
CA LEU A 236 -13.86 -0.32 19.15
C LEU A 236 -14.00 1.00 18.38
N LEU A 237 -14.57 0.97 17.17
CA LEU A 237 -14.67 2.16 16.32
C LEU A 237 -15.30 3.35 17.06
N LYS A 238 -16.38 3.13 17.82
CA LYS A 238 -17.03 4.18 18.63
C LYS A 238 -16.07 4.91 19.60
N ASP A 239 -15.02 4.23 20.07
CA ASP A 239 -13.99 4.83 20.94
C ASP A 239 -13.01 5.72 20.14
N TRP A 240 -12.80 5.42 18.85
CA TRP A 240 -12.01 6.21 17.89
C TRP A 240 -12.77 7.42 17.35
N LEU A 241 -14.11 7.39 17.28
CA LEU A 241 -14.91 8.46 16.67
C LEU A 241 -15.13 9.71 17.53
N VAL A 242 -14.36 9.86 18.62
CA VAL A 242 -14.34 11.14 19.36
C VAL A 242 -13.45 12.12 18.59
N ASP A 243 -14.00 13.27 18.23
CA ASP A 243 -13.24 14.32 17.54
C ASP A 243 -11.95 14.71 18.28
N GLY A 244 -10.88 14.93 17.53
CA GLY A 244 -9.56 15.25 18.09
C GLY A 244 -8.40 14.88 17.16
N VAL A 245 -7.18 15.17 17.61
CA VAL A 245 -5.95 14.76 16.93
C VAL A 245 -5.44 13.48 17.54
N TYR A 246 -5.22 12.47 16.71
CA TYR A 246 -4.71 11.18 17.13
C TYR A 246 -3.28 10.97 16.63
N GLU A 247 -2.50 10.29 17.47
CA GLU A 247 -1.14 9.87 17.17
C GLU A 247 -1.01 8.38 17.49
N LEU A 248 -0.74 7.58 16.47
CA LEU A 248 -0.44 6.15 16.61
C LEU A 248 1.07 5.94 16.61
N ARG A 249 1.62 5.53 17.74
CA ARG A 249 3.05 5.25 17.88
C ARG A 249 3.32 3.76 17.84
N VAL A 250 4.28 3.37 17.02
CA VAL A 250 4.84 2.02 17.00
C VAL A 250 6.22 2.08 17.64
N ASN A 251 6.38 1.36 18.75
CA ASN A 251 7.64 1.28 19.47
C ASN A 251 8.15 -0.14 19.50
N ARG A 252 9.47 -0.29 19.45
CA ARG A 252 10.15 -1.55 19.70
C ARG A 252 9.97 -1.95 21.15
N LEU A 253 9.68 -3.21 21.43
CA LEU A 253 9.37 -3.66 22.78
C LEU A 253 10.64 -3.77 23.65
N SER A 254 11.76 -4.20 23.06
CA SER A 254 13.02 -4.47 23.78
C SER A 254 13.65 -3.23 24.43
N ASP A 255 13.73 -2.12 23.70
CA ASP A 255 14.42 -0.89 24.10
C ASP A 255 13.53 0.36 24.09
N LYS A 256 12.24 0.20 23.75
CA LYS A 256 11.24 1.27 23.62
C LYS A 256 11.55 2.29 22.52
N ALA A 257 12.50 2.02 21.63
CA ALA A 257 12.83 2.90 20.52
C ALA A 257 11.58 3.18 19.67
N ALA A 258 11.37 4.44 19.30
CA ALA A 258 10.32 4.82 18.37
C ALA A 258 10.66 4.25 16.99
N LEU A 259 9.75 3.44 16.45
CA LEU A 259 9.86 2.93 15.08
C LEU A 259 9.13 3.87 14.13
N ARG A 260 7.87 4.22 14.46
CA ARG A 260 6.98 5.04 13.62
C ARG A 260 6.05 5.91 14.46
N SER A 261 5.56 7.00 13.88
CA SER A 261 4.44 7.76 14.44
C SER A 261 3.51 8.29 13.37
N PHE A 262 2.26 7.81 13.34
CA PHE A 262 1.27 8.19 12.33
C PHE A 262 0.23 9.13 12.95
N ASP A 263 0.05 10.29 12.32
CA ASP A 263 -0.95 11.25 12.75
C ASP A 263 -2.22 11.13 11.90
N PHE A 264 -3.37 11.24 12.55
CA PHE A 264 -4.64 11.39 11.86
C PHE A 264 -5.61 12.21 12.71
N ARG A 265 -6.72 12.61 12.10
CA ARG A 265 -7.75 13.42 12.75
C ARG A 265 -9.09 12.73 12.67
N VAL A 266 -9.91 13.02 13.66
CA VAL A 266 -11.31 12.65 13.68
C VAL A 266 -12.11 13.94 13.74
N VAL A 267 -13.01 14.12 12.79
CA VAL A 267 -13.83 15.32 12.62
C VAL A 267 -15.25 14.89 12.32
N ASN A 268 -16.22 15.39 13.09
CA ASN A 268 -17.63 15.02 12.97
C ASN A 268 -17.86 13.49 13.06
N GLY A 269 -17.12 12.83 13.96
CA GLY A 269 -17.25 11.38 14.16
C GLY A 269 -16.77 10.54 12.98
N LYS A 270 -15.83 11.04 12.18
CA LYS A 270 -15.19 10.31 11.08
C LYS A 270 -13.69 10.51 11.07
N ILE A 271 -12.94 9.43 10.86
CA ILE A 271 -11.50 9.51 10.62
C ILE A 271 -11.29 10.17 9.26
N GLU A 272 -10.49 11.24 9.20
CA GLU A 272 -10.16 11.90 7.95
C GLU A 272 -9.29 10.99 7.07
N GLY A 273 -9.75 10.70 5.85
CA GLY A 273 -8.98 9.92 4.89
C GLY A 273 -7.76 10.68 4.35
N HIS A 274 -6.72 9.93 4.01
CA HIS A 274 -5.50 10.50 3.42
C HIS A 274 -5.79 11.30 2.13
N PRO A 275 -5.16 12.47 1.92
CA PRO A 275 -5.36 13.25 0.69
C PRO A 275 -5.04 12.46 -0.58
N ARG A 276 -4.02 11.59 -0.56
CA ARG A 276 -3.64 10.73 -1.70
C ARG A 276 -4.70 9.69 -2.07
N SER A 277 -5.69 9.46 -1.22
CA SER A 277 -6.78 8.52 -1.48
C SER A 277 -8.02 9.16 -2.08
N ARG A 278 -8.02 10.49 -2.26
CA ARG A 278 -9.07 11.20 -2.96
C ARG A 278 -8.99 10.92 -4.45
N LEU A 279 -10.12 10.53 -5.03
CA LEU A 279 -10.22 10.28 -6.46
C LEU A 279 -9.82 11.54 -7.25
N GLY A 280 -8.90 11.38 -8.21
CA GLY A 280 -8.34 12.50 -8.98
C GLY A 280 -7.13 13.20 -8.34
N TYR A 281 -6.56 12.66 -7.25
CA TYR A 281 -5.32 13.16 -6.65
C TYR A 281 -4.20 13.34 -7.69
N GLN A 282 -3.41 14.41 -7.54
CA GLN A 282 -2.23 14.67 -8.38
C GLN A 282 -0.95 14.80 -7.54
N PRO A 283 0.19 14.26 -8.02
CA PRO A 283 0.34 13.52 -9.26
C PRO A 283 -0.34 12.14 -9.21
N GLN A 284 -0.97 11.73 -10.31
CA GLN A 284 -1.73 10.46 -10.37
C GLN A 284 -0.88 9.23 -9.99
N THR A 285 0.44 9.27 -10.20
CA THR A 285 1.37 8.19 -9.83
C THR A 285 1.45 7.91 -8.34
N ASP A 286 1.02 8.88 -7.53
CA ASP A 286 1.09 8.83 -6.07
C ASP A 286 -0.33 8.67 -5.46
N TYR A 287 -1.36 8.45 -6.30
CA TYR A 287 -2.71 8.10 -5.84
C TYR A 287 -2.70 6.72 -5.15
N ILE A 288 -3.37 6.65 -4.00
CA ILE A 288 -3.47 5.45 -3.17
C ILE A 288 -4.94 5.06 -3.09
N ALA A 289 -5.34 3.94 -3.67
CA ALA A 289 -6.74 3.52 -3.63
C ALA A 289 -7.23 3.32 -2.17
N PRO A 290 -8.45 3.80 -1.84
CA PRO A 290 -9.02 3.70 -0.49
C PRO A 290 -9.58 2.30 -0.19
N ARG A 291 -9.04 1.24 -0.80
CA ARG A 291 -9.48 -0.14 -0.60
C ARG A 291 -8.30 -1.09 -0.66
N VAL A 292 -8.35 -2.13 0.17
CA VAL A 292 -7.32 -3.17 0.29
C VAL A 292 -7.98 -4.55 0.29
N GLN A 293 -7.19 -5.61 0.09
CA GLN A 293 -7.72 -6.97 0.10
C GLN A 293 -7.86 -7.49 1.53
N LYS A 294 -9.06 -7.96 1.92
CA LYS A 294 -9.23 -8.64 3.21
C LYS A 294 -8.49 -9.99 3.20
N ARG A 295 -7.59 -10.21 4.17
CA ARG A 295 -6.65 -11.35 4.17
C ARG A 295 -7.30 -12.69 4.53
N SER A 296 -8.48 -12.68 5.13
CA SER A 296 -9.15 -13.86 5.73
C SER A 296 -10.27 -14.49 4.89
N SER A 297 -10.60 -13.92 3.73
CA SER A 297 -11.71 -14.41 2.90
C SER A 297 -11.21 -15.37 1.80
N THR A 298 -11.92 -16.49 1.60
CA THR A 298 -11.68 -17.45 0.52
C THR A 298 -11.83 -16.82 -0.87
N TYR A 299 -12.62 -15.75 -0.95
CA TYR A 299 -12.78 -14.91 -2.13
C TYR A 299 -12.07 -13.58 -1.90
N PRO A 300 -11.41 -12.97 -2.91
CA PRO A 300 -10.75 -11.68 -2.74
C PRO A 300 -11.79 -10.58 -2.50
N GLU A 301 -12.16 -10.34 -1.24
CA GLU A 301 -13.00 -9.23 -0.82
C GLU A 301 -12.17 -7.97 -0.67
N LEU A 302 -12.74 -6.85 -1.10
CA LEU A 302 -12.16 -5.54 -0.92
C LEU A 302 -12.88 -4.78 0.18
N VAL A 303 -12.11 -4.30 1.15
CA VAL A 303 -12.60 -3.49 2.25
C VAL A 303 -12.06 -2.08 2.14
N GLU A 304 -12.81 -1.11 2.68
CA GLU A 304 -12.35 0.27 2.78
C GLU A 304 -11.11 0.34 3.68
N ALA A 305 -10.13 1.13 3.26
CA ALA A 305 -8.90 1.38 3.99
C ALA A 305 -8.68 2.88 4.17
N ILE A 306 -8.46 3.28 5.40
CA ILE A 306 -8.11 4.65 5.76
C ILE A 306 -6.59 4.71 5.90
N TRP A 307 -5.93 5.23 4.87
CA TRP A 307 -4.48 5.43 4.88
C TRP A 307 -4.09 6.57 5.83
N ILE A 308 -2.96 6.40 6.51
CA ILE A 308 -2.33 7.38 7.40
C ILE A 308 -0.83 7.43 7.13
N GLU A 309 -0.20 8.59 7.32
CA GLU A 309 1.20 8.86 6.96
C GLU A 309 2.01 9.30 8.20
N ASP A 310 3.29 8.91 8.25
CA ASP A 310 4.20 9.23 9.35
C ASP A 310 4.53 10.73 9.39
N ARG A 311 4.51 11.32 10.58
CA ARG A 311 4.85 12.73 10.84
C ARG A 311 6.25 13.12 10.34
N GLN A 312 7.20 12.19 10.30
CA GLN A 312 8.62 12.47 10.08
C GLN A 312 9.01 12.78 8.62
N LEU A 313 8.08 12.68 7.67
CA LEU A 313 8.33 13.02 6.26
C LEU A 313 7.56 14.29 5.89
N LYS A 314 8.05 15.43 6.38
CA LYS A 314 7.78 16.76 5.78
C LYS A 314 9.07 17.33 5.22
#